data_AF-A0A364K1Z9-F1
#
_entry.id   AF-A0A364K1Z9-F1
#
_cell.length_a   1.000
_cell.length_b   1.000
_cell.length_c   1.000
_cell.angle_alpha   90.00
_cell.angle_beta   90.00
_cell.angle_gamma   90.00
#
_symmetry.space_group_name_H-M   'P 1'
#
loop_
_entity.id
_entity.type
_entity.pdbx_description
1 polymer ?
#
loop_
_entity_poly.entity_id
_entity_poly.type
_entity_poly.pdbx_seq_one_letter_code
_entity_poly.pdbx_strand_id
1 'polypeptide(L)'
;MNAFWSIVKNDFRMVFPKKYIFPLTSMLIGGTIFGVLCSLLNFTQIKPEIHWVYTWILFALPGFTTGIVMAEEREKTLGWWLSLPYPRHWLIAAKCIAMLLRALQIILILFLFTNFILYLFTWIRPEAYENIAWGELFYYQLMIIGERLIYVPLIITLGLLAGLLTFSSMKLLNIPIWIFFGLFVSFIVLRHVSKVSRLDWDIVNIPLIWIGLFSFLISLLFYYWSISILNRKLQI
;
A
#
# COMPACT_ATOMS: atom_id res chain seq x y z
N MET A 1 -22.26 17.52 -2.36
CA MET A 1 -20.96 17.02 -2.87
C MET A 1 -19.75 17.63 -2.16
N ASN A 2 -19.76 18.93 -1.84
CA ASN A 2 -18.63 19.60 -1.18
C ASN A 2 -18.24 19.00 0.19
N ALA A 3 -19.22 18.56 0.99
CA ALA A 3 -18.96 17.96 2.29
C ALA A 3 -18.14 16.66 2.21
N PHE A 4 -18.45 15.77 1.25
CA PHE A 4 -17.74 14.51 1.06
C PHE A 4 -16.25 14.74 0.76
N TRP A 5 -15.95 15.62 -0.20
CA TRP A 5 -14.56 15.95 -0.53
C TRP A 5 -13.83 16.67 0.60
N SER A 6 -14.54 17.42 1.44
CA SER A 6 -13.96 18.01 2.64
C SER A 6 -13.55 16.93 3.66
N ILE A 7 -14.34 15.86 3.80
CA ILE A 7 -13.99 14.70 4.64
C ILE A 7 -12.78 13.98 4.04
N VAL A 8 -12.80 13.66 2.74
CA VAL A 8 -11.66 13.03 2.04
C VAL A 8 -10.37 13.83 2.23
N LYS A 9 -10.42 15.17 2.08
CA LYS A 9 -9.27 16.05 2.25
C LYS A 9 -8.75 16.05 3.68
N ASN A 10 -9.65 15.98 4.66
CA ASN A 10 -9.29 15.91 6.08
C ASN A 10 -8.60 14.58 6.40
N ASP A 11 -9.22 13.46 6.02
CA ASP A 11 -8.67 12.11 6.20
C ASP A 11 -7.30 11.98 5.53
N PHE A 12 -7.14 12.51 4.31
CA PHE A 12 -5.87 12.51 3.59
C PHE A 12 -4.74 13.17 4.39
N ARG A 13 -5.04 14.26 5.12
CA ARG A 13 -4.05 14.99 5.94
C ARG A 13 -3.66 14.23 7.21
N MET A 14 -4.55 13.41 7.77
CA MET A 14 -4.30 12.65 9.00
C MET A 14 -3.29 11.51 8.83
N VAL A 15 -3.20 10.91 7.63
CA VAL A 15 -2.36 9.71 7.37
C VAL A 15 -0.88 9.92 7.69
N PHE A 16 -0.36 11.13 7.55
CA PHE A 16 1.01 11.49 7.90
C PHE A 16 1.02 12.72 8.80
N PRO A 17 1.00 12.54 10.12
CA PRO A 17 1.31 13.62 11.03
C PRO A 17 2.68 14.18 10.67
N LYS A 18 2.84 15.51 10.66
CA LYS A 18 4.11 16.18 10.32
C LYS A 18 5.31 15.61 11.09
N LYS A 19 5.06 15.10 12.30
CA LYS A 19 6.04 14.42 13.17
C LYS A 19 6.71 13.20 12.52
N TYR A 20 6.04 12.46 11.64
CA TYR A 20 6.56 11.25 10.99
C TYR A 20 7.18 11.51 9.62
N ILE A 21 7.11 12.74 9.10
CA ILE A 21 7.76 13.11 7.85
C ILE A 21 9.28 12.97 7.99
N PHE A 22 9.84 13.46 9.09
CA PHE A 22 11.28 13.41 9.35
C PHE A 22 11.85 11.97 9.36
N PRO A 23 11.30 11.01 10.14
CA PRO A 23 11.78 9.63 10.12
C PRO A 23 11.52 8.93 8.78
N LEU A 24 10.43 9.25 8.07
CA LEU A 24 10.20 8.71 6.73
C LEU A 24 11.28 9.22 5.76
N THR A 25 11.60 10.51 5.79
CA THR A 25 12.66 11.09 4.97
C THR A 25 14.04 10.54 5.32
N SER A 26 14.35 10.36 6.61
CA SER A 26 15.64 9.79 7.01
C SER A 26 15.77 8.32 6.63
N MET A 27 14.67 7.56 6.71
CA MET A 27 14.62 6.16 6.28
C MET A 27 14.74 6.04 4.75
N LEU A 28 14.12 6.94 3.99
CA LEU A 28 14.31 7.03 2.54
C LEU A 28 15.75 7.34 2.18
N ILE A 29 16.34 8.38 2.79
CA ILE A 29 17.75 8.78 2.56
C ILE A 29 18.70 7.64 2.95
N GLY A 30 18.49 7.02 4.12
CA GLY A 30 19.27 5.89 4.59
C GLY A 30 19.16 4.69 3.67
N GLY A 31 17.96 4.41 3.16
CA GLY A 31 17.71 3.39 2.14
C GLY A 31 18.43 3.66 0.83
N THR A 32 18.47 4.92 0.37
CA THR A 32 19.25 5.31 -0.82
C THR A 32 20.73 5.06 -0.61
N ILE A 33 21.28 5.54 0.52
CA ILE A 33 22.70 5.40 0.84
C ILE A 33 23.06 3.93 0.94
N PHE A 34 22.24 3.13 1.64
CA PHE A 34 22.45 1.69 1.75
C PHE A 34 22.36 0.99 0.39
N GLY A 35 21.38 1.32 -0.45
CA GLY A 35 21.24 0.76 -1.80
C GLY A 35 22.43 1.09 -2.70
N VAL A 36 22.94 2.33 -2.63
CA VAL A 36 24.16 2.76 -3.32
C VAL A 36 25.37 1.99 -2.79
N LEU A 37 25.55 1.89 -1.47
CA LEU A 37 26.65 1.14 -0.85
C LEU A 37 26.60 -0.34 -1.21
N CYS A 38 25.45 -1.01 -1.11
CA CYS A 38 25.29 -2.40 -1.52
C CYS A 38 25.57 -2.61 -3.01
N SER A 39 25.17 -1.68 -3.88
CA SER A 39 25.51 -1.74 -5.31
C SER A 39 26.99 -1.53 -5.58
N LEU A 40 27.68 -0.71 -4.79
CA LEU A 40 29.12 -0.53 -4.89
C LEU A 40 29.87 -1.78 -4.38
N LEU A 41 29.36 -2.41 -3.32
CA LEU A 41 29.97 -3.59 -2.67
C LEU A 41 29.71 -4.91 -3.44
N ASN A 42 28.54 -5.08 -4.06
CA ASN A 42 28.24 -6.24 -4.90
C ASN A 42 28.84 -6.04 -6.31
N PHE A 43 30.12 -6.41 -6.45
CA PHE A 43 30.91 -6.35 -7.68
C PHE A 43 30.48 -7.34 -8.78
N THR A 44 29.47 -8.20 -8.55
CA THR A 44 29.17 -9.33 -9.43
C THR A 44 27.69 -9.37 -9.85
N GLN A 45 27.45 -9.07 -11.14
CA GLN A 45 26.35 -9.52 -12.02
C GLN A 45 24.86 -9.36 -11.60
N ILE A 46 24.54 -8.95 -10.38
CA ILE A 46 23.15 -8.81 -9.94
C ILE A 46 22.61 -7.49 -10.47
N LYS A 47 21.74 -7.55 -11.49
CA LYS A 47 20.96 -6.40 -11.95
C LYS A 47 20.22 -5.81 -10.74
N PRO A 48 20.37 -4.52 -10.42
CA PRO A 48 19.73 -3.93 -9.25
C PRO A 48 18.21 -4.07 -9.36
N GLU A 49 17.60 -4.97 -8.57
CA GLU A 49 16.15 -5.11 -8.52
C GLU A 49 15.52 -4.00 -7.64
N ILE A 50 15.83 -2.74 -7.97
CA ILE A 50 15.34 -1.55 -7.24
C ILE A 50 13.80 -1.51 -7.24
N HIS A 51 13.17 -2.21 -8.18
CA HIS A 51 11.72 -2.37 -8.29
C HIS A 51 11.06 -3.08 -7.08
N TRP A 52 11.81 -3.77 -6.22
CA TRP A 52 11.29 -4.29 -4.94
C TRP A 52 10.75 -3.20 -4.02
N VAL A 53 11.17 -1.94 -4.22
CA VAL A 53 10.66 -0.81 -3.45
C VAL A 53 9.14 -0.70 -3.54
N TYR A 54 8.54 -1.05 -4.68
CA TYR A 54 7.10 -1.01 -4.88
C TYR A 54 6.36 -2.08 -4.06
N THR A 55 7.01 -3.19 -3.71
CA THR A 55 6.41 -4.26 -2.89
C THR A 55 6.18 -3.80 -1.44
N TRP A 56 7.00 -2.88 -0.93
CA TRP A 56 6.82 -2.31 0.41
C TRP A 56 5.48 -1.59 0.59
N ILE A 57 4.87 -1.11 -0.49
CA ILE A 57 3.56 -0.46 -0.40
C ILE A 57 2.48 -1.42 0.09
N LEU A 58 2.61 -2.72 -0.21
CA LEU A 58 1.67 -3.76 0.22
C LEU A 58 1.70 -3.92 1.75
N PHE A 59 2.85 -3.69 2.37
CA PHE A 59 3.04 -3.77 3.82
C PHE A 59 2.70 -2.45 4.53
N ALA A 60 2.96 -1.31 3.90
CA ALA A 60 2.76 0.00 4.53
C ALA A 60 1.28 0.43 4.54
N LEU A 61 0.54 0.20 3.44
CA LEU A 61 -0.85 0.65 3.31
C LEU A 61 -1.84 0.14 4.37
N PRO A 62 -1.86 -1.13 4.78
CA PRO A 62 -2.80 -1.59 5.80
C PRO A 62 -2.49 -0.95 7.16
N GLY A 63 -1.21 -0.74 7.46
CA GLY A 63 -0.75 0.00 8.64
C GLY A 63 -1.21 1.45 8.62
N PHE A 64 -1.02 2.17 7.50
CA PHE A 64 -1.51 3.54 7.35
C PHE A 64 -3.02 3.65 7.47
N THR A 65 -3.76 2.70 6.88
CA THR A 65 -5.22 2.71 6.90
C THR A 65 -5.75 2.42 8.32
N THR A 66 -5.15 1.46 9.02
CA THR A 66 -5.43 1.21 10.45
C THR A 66 -5.09 2.45 11.28
N GLY A 67 -3.96 3.10 10.95
CA GLY A 67 -3.46 4.29 11.61
C GLY A 67 -4.43 5.48 11.56
N ILE A 68 -5.20 5.66 10.47
CA ILE A 68 -6.26 6.68 10.43
C ILE A 68 -7.28 6.46 11.56
N VAL A 69 -7.78 5.23 11.69
CA VAL A 69 -8.80 4.91 12.70
C VAL A 69 -8.24 5.12 14.10
N MET A 70 -6.99 4.71 14.34
CA MET A 70 -6.31 4.94 15.62
C MET A 70 -6.05 6.43 15.91
N ALA A 71 -5.76 7.23 14.87
CA ALA A 71 -5.57 8.66 15.00
C ALA A 71 -6.88 9.36 15.39
N GLU A 72 -7.99 8.99 14.77
CA GLU A 72 -9.29 9.56 15.11
C GLU A 72 -9.78 9.15 16.50
N GLU A 73 -9.45 7.94 16.95
CA GLU A 73 -9.69 7.57 18.35
C GLU A 73 -8.86 8.44 19.31
N ARG A 74 -7.58 8.64 19.02
CA ARG A 74 -6.69 9.49 19.84
C ARG A 74 -7.19 10.94 19.90
N GLU A 75 -7.73 11.45 18.81
CA GLU A 75 -8.32 12.79 18.71
C GLU A 75 -9.76 12.85 19.25
N LYS A 76 -10.33 11.73 19.71
CA LYS A 76 -11.73 11.60 20.16
C LYS A 76 -12.75 11.98 19.08
N THR A 77 -12.37 11.86 17.82
CA THR A 77 -13.23 12.15 16.66
C THR A 77 -13.87 10.89 16.08
N LEU A 78 -13.49 9.69 16.55
CA LEU A 78 -14.16 8.44 16.16
C LEU A 78 -15.66 8.46 16.50
N GLY A 79 -16.04 9.06 17.63
CA GLY A 79 -17.45 9.27 17.99
C GLY A 79 -18.22 10.16 17.00
N TRP A 80 -17.54 11.04 16.27
CA TRP A 80 -18.18 11.85 15.22
C TRP A 80 -18.65 11.00 14.05
N TRP A 81 -18.00 9.86 13.81
CA TRP A 81 -18.47 8.94 12.79
C TRP A 81 -19.85 8.41 13.11
N LEU A 82 -20.27 8.43 14.38
CA LEU A 82 -21.59 8.02 14.84
C LEU A 82 -22.59 9.19 14.89
N SER A 83 -22.14 10.40 15.20
CA SER A 83 -23.02 11.58 15.36
C SER A 83 -23.27 12.37 14.07
N LEU A 84 -22.40 12.27 13.07
CA LEU A 84 -22.58 13.00 11.80
C LEU A 84 -23.86 12.55 11.08
N PRO A 85 -24.62 13.49 10.47
CA PRO A 85 -25.84 13.19 9.70
C PRO A 85 -25.52 12.65 8.30
N TYR A 86 -24.43 11.88 8.17
CA TYR A 86 -24.01 11.24 6.93
C TYR A 86 -24.15 9.73 7.05
N PRO A 87 -24.53 9.04 5.96
CA PRO A 87 -24.65 7.60 6.01
C PRO A 87 -23.26 6.96 6.15
N ARG A 88 -23.16 5.87 6.93
CA ARG A 88 -21.87 5.25 7.27
C ARG A 88 -21.05 4.81 6.05
N HIS A 89 -21.71 4.39 4.97
CA HIS A 89 -21.04 4.02 3.74
C HIS A 89 -20.29 5.21 3.10
N TRP A 90 -20.78 6.45 3.25
CA TRP A 90 -20.05 7.65 2.79
C TRP A 90 -18.79 7.90 3.63
N LEU A 91 -18.86 7.70 4.94
CA LEU A 91 -17.70 7.89 5.83
C LEU A 91 -16.59 6.88 5.54
N ILE A 92 -16.95 5.60 5.39
CA ILE A 92 -16.01 4.54 4.98
C ILE A 92 -15.45 4.84 3.58
N ALA A 93 -16.31 5.21 2.63
CA ALA A 93 -15.87 5.53 1.26
C ALA A 93 -14.89 6.72 1.24
N ALA A 94 -15.12 7.76 2.04
CA ALA A 94 -14.22 8.90 2.12
C ALA A 94 -12.81 8.49 2.56
N LYS A 95 -12.70 7.59 3.55
CA LYS A 95 -11.42 7.05 4.04
C LYS A 95 -10.74 6.17 3.01
N CYS A 96 -11.51 5.30 2.34
CA CYS A 96 -10.98 4.50 1.24
C CYS A 96 -10.42 5.38 0.12
N ILE A 97 -11.13 6.43 -0.29
CA ILE A 97 -10.66 7.36 -1.33
C ILE A 97 -9.45 8.16 -0.85
N ALA A 98 -9.46 8.67 0.37
CA ALA A 98 -8.32 9.39 0.94
C ALA A 98 -7.06 8.51 0.95
N MET A 99 -7.20 7.24 1.33
CA MET A 99 -6.11 6.27 1.29
C MET A 99 -5.69 5.88 -0.12
N LEU A 100 -6.62 5.78 -1.07
CA LEU A 100 -6.30 5.53 -2.47
C LEU A 100 -5.48 6.67 -3.05
N LEU A 101 -5.91 7.92 -2.84
CA LEU A 101 -5.16 9.11 -3.27
C LEU A 101 -3.77 9.16 -2.62
N ARG A 102 -3.66 8.76 -1.35
CA ARG A 102 -2.37 8.68 -0.67
C ARG A 102 -1.49 7.57 -1.23
N ALA A 103 -2.05 6.40 -1.52
CA ALA A 103 -1.33 5.31 -2.18
C ALA A 103 -0.77 5.77 -3.53
N LEU A 104 -1.59 6.43 -4.36
CA LEU A 104 -1.16 7.00 -5.63
C LEU A 104 -0.04 8.04 -5.46
N GLN A 105 -0.14 8.91 -4.45
CA GLN A 105 0.92 9.86 -4.12
C GLN A 105 2.23 9.15 -3.75
N ILE A 106 2.17 8.12 -2.90
CA ILE A 106 3.36 7.36 -2.48
C ILE A 106 3.98 6.64 -3.69
N ILE A 107 3.16 5.99 -4.53
CA ILE A 107 3.62 5.33 -5.75
C ILE A 107 4.32 6.32 -6.66
N LEU A 108 3.74 7.51 -6.88
CA LEU A 108 4.34 8.54 -7.70
C LEU A 108 5.70 9.00 -7.14
N ILE A 109 5.81 9.20 -5.83
CA ILE A 109 7.07 9.57 -5.18
C ILE A 109 8.11 8.46 -5.35
N LEU A 110 7.73 7.20 -5.09
CA LEU A 110 8.61 6.04 -5.26
C LEU A 110 9.07 5.90 -6.71
N PHE A 111 8.16 6.12 -7.66
CA PHE A 111 8.47 6.07 -9.09
C PHE A 111 9.48 7.14 -9.50
N LEU A 112 9.26 8.39 -9.11
CA LEU A 112 10.22 9.47 -9.40
C LEU A 112 11.58 9.20 -8.75
N PHE A 113 11.56 8.71 -7.51
CA PHE A 113 12.77 8.39 -6.75
C PHE A 113 13.55 7.21 -7.36
N THR A 114 12.88 6.12 -7.74
CA THR A 114 13.49 4.98 -8.42
C THR A 114 14.10 5.39 -9.75
N ASN A 115 13.42 6.22 -10.55
CA ASN A 115 13.97 6.71 -11.82
C ASN A 115 15.18 7.63 -11.60
N PHE A 116 15.14 8.50 -10.59
CA PHE A 116 16.28 9.32 -10.23
C PHE A 116 17.50 8.47 -9.83
N ILE A 117 17.30 7.43 -9.02
CA ILE A 117 18.36 6.49 -8.64
C ILE A 117 18.90 5.73 -9.85
N LEU A 118 18.02 5.19 -10.70
CA LEU A 118 18.42 4.50 -11.92
C LEU A 118 19.26 5.41 -12.81
N TYR A 119 18.86 6.66 -12.98
CA TYR A 119 19.62 7.65 -13.74
C TYR A 119 21.01 7.87 -13.16
N LEU A 120 21.14 8.08 -11.84
CA LEU A 120 22.45 8.17 -11.19
C LEU A 120 23.29 6.91 -11.40
N PHE A 121 22.68 5.72 -11.36
CA PHE A 121 23.40 4.48 -11.61
C PHE A 121 23.90 4.35 -13.05
N THR A 122 23.13 4.81 -14.05
CA THR A 122 23.62 4.82 -15.44
C THR A 122 24.85 5.72 -15.63
N TRP A 123 25.01 6.76 -14.82
CA TRP A 123 26.18 7.62 -14.84
C TRP A 123 27.40 6.99 -14.14
N ILE A 124 27.17 6.30 -13.02
CA ILE A 124 28.25 5.69 -12.22
C ILE A 124 28.71 4.37 -12.86
N ARG A 125 27.80 3.60 -13.45
CA ARG A 125 28.06 2.29 -14.08
C ARG A 125 27.24 2.13 -15.37
N PRO A 126 27.69 2.76 -16.48
CA PRO A 126 26.98 2.67 -17.76
C PRO A 126 26.85 1.23 -18.26
N GLU A 127 27.89 0.41 -18.08
CA GLU A 127 27.96 -1.01 -18.48
C GLU A 127 26.80 -1.86 -17.92
N ALA A 128 26.25 -1.52 -16.75
CA ALA A 128 25.16 -2.27 -16.12
C ALA A 128 23.81 -2.12 -16.86
N TYR A 129 23.66 -1.05 -17.65
CA TYR A 129 22.42 -0.68 -18.33
C TYR A 129 22.61 -0.39 -19.82
N GLU A 130 23.80 -0.62 -20.38
CA GLU A 130 24.18 -0.31 -21.77
C GLU A 130 23.21 -0.87 -22.83
N ASN A 131 22.54 -1.98 -22.52
CA ASN A 131 21.67 -2.70 -23.46
C ASN A 131 20.16 -2.50 -23.21
N ILE A 132 19.75 -1.65 -22.26
CA ILE A 132 18.33 -1.47 -21.93
C ILE A 132 17.89 -0.05 -22.28
N ALA A 133 16.96 0.07 -23.22
CA ALA A 133 16.38 1.36 -23.55
C ALA A 133 15.56 1.90 -22.37
N TRP A 134 15.65 3.21 -22.10
CA TRP A 134 14.87 3.86 -21.03
C TRP A 134 13.38 3.55 -21.14
N GLY A 135 12.83 3.54 -22.37
CA GLY A 135 11.43 3.19 -22.61
C GLY A 135 11.03 1.81 -22.06
N GLU A 136 11.92 0.82 -22.16
CA GLU A 136 11.68 -0.54 -21.64
C GLU A 136 11.69 -0.54 -20.09
N LEU A 137 12.62 0.19 -19.47
CA LEU A 137 12.65 0.35 -18.00
C LEU A 137 11.38 1.05 -17.48
N PHE A 138 10.93 2.10 -18.17
CA PHE A 138 9.70 2.81 -17.83
C PHE A 138 8.48 1.90 -17.96
N TYR A 139 8.37 1.18 -19.08
CA TYR A 139 7.30 0.22 -19.31
C TYR A 139 7.26 -0.88 -18.23
N TYR A 140 8.42 -1.48 -17.92
CA TYR A 140 8.54 -2.51 -16.89
C TYR A 140 8.11 -2.00 -15.50
N GLN A 141 8.53 -0.79 -15.12
CA GLN A 141 8.11 -0.16 -13.87
C GLN A 141 6.60 0.08 -13.81
N LEU A 142 6.01 0.61 -14.89
CA LEU A 142 4.57 0.83 -14.96
C LEU A 142 3.79 -0.49 -14.90
N MET A 143 4.31 -1.56 -15.50
CA MET A 143 3.69 -2.87 -15.44
C MET A 143 3.70 -3.43 -14.01
N ILE A 144 4.80 -3.29 -13.27
CA ILE A 144 4.88 -3.65 -11.84
C ILE A 144 3.90 -2.80 -11.02
N ILE A 145 3.89 -1.49 -11.21
CA ILE A 145 2.98 -0.58 -10.51
C ILE A 145 1.53 -0.95 -10.79
N GLY A 146 1.18 -1.23 -12.06
CA GLY A 146 -0.15 -1.69 -12.45
C GLY A 146 -0.56 -2.98 -11.74
N GLU A 147 0.34 -3.96 -11.66
CA GLU A 147 0.11 -5.18 -10.88
C GLU A 147 -0.12 -4.86 -9.40
N ARG A 148 0.64 -3.93 -8.80
CA ARG A 148 0.46 -3.54 -7.39
C ARG A 148 -0.85 -2.79 -7.13
N LEU A 149 -1.27 -1.92 -8.05
CA LEU A 149 -2.50 -1.13 -7.96
C LEU A 149 -3.76 -2.02 -7.87
N ILE A 150 -3.73 -3.20 -8.48
CA ILE A 150 -4.84 -4.16 -8.41
C ILE A 150 -5.13 -4.59 -6.97
N TYR A 151 -4.11 -4.68 -6.12
CA TYR A 151 -4.26 -5.10 -4.73
C TYR A 151 -4.62 -3.96 -3.77
N VAL A 152 -4.47 -2.70 -4.19
CA VAL A 152 -4.62 -1.53 -3.33
C VAL A 152 -6.01 -1.44 -2.69
N PRO A 153 -7.14 -1.60 -3.42
CA PRO A 153 -8.47 -1.54 -2.82
C PRO A 153 -8.64 -2.54 -1.68
N LEU A 154 -8.24 -3.79 -1.90
CA LEU A 154 -8.30 -4.85 -0.90
C LEU A 154 -7.50 -4.49 0.35
N ILE A 155 -6.24 -4.06 0.19
CA ILE A 155 -5.34 -3.75 1.30
C ILE A 155 -5.86 -2.56 2.12
N ILE A 156 -6.41 -1.53 1.45
CA ILE A 156 -7.05 -0.40 2.12
C ILE A 156 -8.25 -0.88 2.93
N THR A 157 -9.18 -1.62 2.32
CA THR A 157 -10.38 -2.10 3.03
C THR A 157 -10.05 -3.07 4.16
N LEU A 158 -9.00 -3.89 4.02
CA LEU A 158 -8.48 -4.76 5.07
C LEU A 158 -7.95 -3.95 6.25
N GLY A 159 -7.09 -2.95 6.00
CA GLY A 159 -6.55 -2.10 7.06
C GLY A 159 -7.63 -1.29 7.78
N LEU A 160 -8.64 -0.83 7.05
CA LEU A 160 -9.78 -0.12 7.63
C LEU A 160 -10.61 -1.04 8.53
N LEU A 161 -10.88 -2.26 8.07
CA LEU A 161 -11.58 -3.28 8.85
C LEU A 161 -10.81 -3.66 10.13
N ALA A 162 -9.50 -3.90 10.02
CA ALA A 162 -8.62 -4.18 11.16
C ALA A 162 -8.62 -3.04 12.20
N GLY A 163 -8.53 -1.79 11.72
CA GLY A 163 -8.65 -0.59 12.55
C GLY A 163 -9.97 -0.54 13.32
N LEU A 164 -11.10 -0.75 12.64
CA LEU A 164 -12.43 -0.74 13.28
C LEU A 164 -12.63 -1.89 14.25
N LEU A 165 -12.14 -3.09 13.92
CA LEU A 165 -12.27 -4.25 14.80
C LEU A 165 -11.58 -4.05 16.14
N THR A 166 -10.47 -3.31 16.16
CA THR A 166 -9.71 -2.98 17.36
C THR A 166 -10.57 -2.29 18.43
N PHE A 167 -11.58 -1.50 18.00
CA PHE A 167 -12.50 -0.76 18.86
C PHE A 167 -13.91 -1.38 18.93
N SER A 168 -14.05 -2.61 18.44
CA SER A 168 -15.31 -3.35 18.44
C SER A 168 -15.32 -4.46 19.49
N SER A 169 -16.50 -4.95 19.85
CA SER A 169 -16.64 -6.18 20.65
C SER A 169 -16.04 -7.42 19.97
N MET A 170 -15.77 -7.35 18.66
CA MET A 170 -15.26 -8.43 17.82
C MET A 170 -13.73 -8.35 17.63
N LYS A 171 -12.99 -7.65 18.50
CA LYS A 171 -11.54 -7.45 18.40
C LYS A 171 -10.70 -8.72 18.17
N LEU A 172 -11.17 -9.89 18.62
CA LEU A 172 -10.48 -11.16 18.37
C LEU A 172 -10.43 -11.55 16.89
N LEU A 173 -11.37 -11.05 16.07
CA LEU A 173 -11.35 -11.26 14.62
C LEU A 173 -10.23 -10.50 13.91
N ASN A 174 -9.53 -9.60 14.61
CA ASN A 174 -8.35 -8.96 14.06
C ASN A 174 -7.23 -9.99 13.79
N ILE A 175 -7.11 -11.04 14.62
CA ILE A 175 -6.10 -12.10 14.47
C ILE A 175 -6.22 -12.82 13.11
N PRO A 176 -7.37 -13.42 12.73
CA PRO A 176 -7.50 -14.09 11.44
C PRO A 176 -7.35 -13.13 10.26
N ILE A 177 -7.68 -11.83 10.40
CA ILE A 177 -7.47 -10.83 9.35
C ILE A 177 -5.98 -10.58 9.09
N TRP A 178 -5.16 -10.48 10.14
CA TRP A 178 -3.72 -10.34 9.97
C TRP A 178 -3.05 -11.62 9.45
N ILE A 179 -3.56 -12.80 9.83
CA ILE A 179 -3.11 -14.07 9.24
C ILE A 179 -3.43 -14.10 7.75
N PHE A 180 -4.68 -13.74 7.37
CA PHE A 180 -5.08 -13.64 5.97
C PHE A 180 -4.19 -12.65 5.21
N PHE A 181 -3.93 -11.47 5.78
CA PHE A 181 -3.02 -10.48 5.20
C PHE A 181 -1.61 -11.05 4.98
N GLY A 182 -1.03 -11.72 5.98
CA GLY A 182 0.29 -12.33 5.89
C GLY A 182 0.37 -13.35 4.74
N LEU A 183 -0.57 -14.29 4.70
CA LEU A 183 -0.65 -15.29 3.62
C LEU A 183 -0.84 -14.64 2.25
N PHE A 184 -1.70 -13.63 2.16
CA PHE A 184 -2.01 -12.94 0.92
C PHE A 184 -0.80 -12.17 0.36
N VAL A 185 -0.09 -11.42 1.21
CA VAL A 185 1.11 -10.69 0.77
C VAL A 185 2.25 -11.65 0.45
N SER A 186 2.44 -12.72 1.23
CA SER A 186 3.41 -13.76 0.90
C SER A 186 3.14 -14.39 -0.46
N PHE A 187 1.88 -14.63 -0.83
CA PHE A 187 1.52 -15.10 -2.17
C PHE A 187 1.91 -14.10 -3.27
N ILE A 188 1.69 -12.81 -3.07
CA ILE A 188 2.07 -11.76 -4.04
C ILE A 188 3.59 -11.69 -4.21
N VAL A 189 4.33 -11.78 -3.11
CA VAL A 189 5.81 -11.80 -3.11
C VAL A 189 6.32 -13.03 -3.84
N LEU A 190 5.81 -14.21 -3.49
CA LEU A 190 6.16 -15.48 -4.12
C LEU A 190 5.88 -15.45 -5.63
N ARG A 191 4.78 -14.83 -6.05
CA ARG A 191 4.47 -14.58 -7.46
C ARG A 191 5.48 -13.71 -8.16
N HIS A 192 5.89 -12.63 -7.54
CA HIS A 192 6.93 -11.78 -8.12
C HIS A 192 8.26 -12.55 -8.26
N VAL A 193 8.68 -13.26 -7.21
CA VAL A 193 9.90 -14.09 -7.22
C VAL A 193 9.82 -15.14 -8.34
N SER A 194 8.72 -15.87 -8.46
CA SER A 194 8.57 -16.89 -9.50
C SER A 194 8.72 -16.33 -10.93
N LYS A 195 8.12 -15.15 -11.21
CA LYS A 195 8.22 -14.48 -12.51
C LYS A 195 9.66 -14.03 -12.80
N VAL A 196 10.32 -13.43 -11.81
CA VAL A 196 11.70 -12.92 -11.94
C VAL A 196 12.69 -14.07 -12.10
N SER A 197 12.54 -15.14 -11.32
CA SER A 197 13.39 -16.33 -11.35
C SER A 197 13.02 -17.33 -12.45
N ARG A 198 11.99 -17.05 -13.26
CA ARG A 198 11.48 -17.95 -14.33
C ARG A 198 11.14 -19.35 -13.80
N LEU A 199 10.59 -19.42 -12.59
CA LEU A 199 10.14 -20.66 -11.98
C LEU A 199 8.73 -20.99 -12.48
N ASP A 200 8.56 -22.18 -13.04
CA ASP A 200 7.27 -22.62 -13.57
C ASP A 200 6.45 -23.30 -12.46
N TRP A 201 5.82 -22.47 -11.63
CA TRP A 201 4.94 -22.94 -10.55
C TRP A 201 3.49 -22.71 -10.93
N ASP A 202 2.77 -23.79 -11.25
CA ASP A 202 1.35 -23.74 -11.68
C ASP A 202 0.46 -22.96 -10.71
N ILE A 203 0.71 -23.08 -9.40
CA ILE A 203 -0.06 -22.41 -8.33
C ILE A 203 0.03 -20.88 -8.42
N VAL A 204 1.06 -20.37 -9.09
CA VAL A 204 1.44 -18.96 -9.10
C VAL A 204 1.16 -18.29 -10.45
N ASN A 205 0.98 -19.11 -11.49
CA ASN A 205 0.60 -18.74 -12.85
C ASN A 205 -0.89 -18.37 -13.00
N ILE A 206 -1.48 -17.75 -11.97
CA ILE A 206 -2.85 -17.25 -12.02
C ILE A 206 -2.89 -15.96 -12.88
N PRO A 207 -3.77 -15.88 -13.89
CA PRO A 207 -3.94 -14.67 -14.69
C PRO A 207 -4.30 -13.46 -13.82
N LEU A 208 -3.72 -12.30 -14.15
CA LEU A 208 -3.88 -11.08 -13.37
C LEU A 208 -5.35 -10.62 -13.23
N ILE A 209 -6.18 -10.91 -14.24
CA ILE A 209 -7.61 -10.60 -14.22
C ILE A 209 -8.37 -11.32 -13.11
N TRP A 210 -8.08 -12.60 -12.88
CA TRP A 210 -8.72 -13.39 -11.81
C TRP A 210 -8.32 -12.88 -10.43
N ILE A 211 -7.05 -12.52 -10.28
CA ILE A 211 -6.55 -11.89 -9.06
C ILE A 211 -7.25 -10.56 -8.82
N GLY A 212 -7.43 -9.74 -9.86
CA GLY A 212 -8.13 -8.46 -9.74
C GLY A 212 -9.59 -8.62 -9.36
N LEU A 213 -10.31 -9.56 -9.98
CA LEU A 213 -11.69 -9.87 -9.61
C LEU A 213 -11.80 -10.37 -8.16
N PHE A 214 -10.93 -11.30 -7.76
CA PHE A 214 -10.89 -11.80 -6.38
C PHE A 214 -10.58 -10.67 -5.38
N SER A 215 -9.57 -9.85 -5.68
CA SER A 215 -9.19 -8.71 -4.85
C SER A 215 -10.34 -7.71 -4.69
N PHE A 216 -11.04 -7.41 -5.79
CA PHE A 216 -12.21 -6.54 -5.79
C PHE A 216 -13.37 -7.11 -4.95
N LEU A 217 -13.71 -8.40 -5.13
CA LEU A 217 -14.80 -9.05 -4.38
C LEU A 217 -14.52 -9.08 -2.87
N ILE A 218 -13.30 -9.43 -2.45
CA ILE A 218 -12.94 -9.41 -1.04
C ILE A 218 -12.91 -7.97 -0.51
N SER A 219 -12.44 -7.01 -1.31
CA SER A 219 -12.46 -5.60 -0.93
C SER A 219 -13.89 -5.12 -0.64
N LEU A 220 -14.87 -5.49 -1.49
CA LEU A 220 -16.28 -5.20 -1.25
C LEU A 220 -16.78 -5.86 0.04
N LEU A 221 -16.42 -7.12 0.29
CA LEU A 221 -16.80 -7.82 1.52
C LEU A 221 -16.27 -7.09 2.77
N PHE A 222 -14.98 -6.73 2.78
CA PHE A 222 -14.39 -5.99 3.89
C PHE A 222 -15.01 -4.59 4.05
N TYR A 223 -15.27 -3.89 2.94
CA TYR A 223 -15.96 -2.61 2.96
C TYR A 223 -17.35 -2.70 3.60
N TYR A 224 -18.17 -3.68 3.18
CA TYR A 224 -19.49 -3.90 3.79
C TYR A 224 -19.40 -4.31 5.25
N TRP A 225 -18.40 -5.11 5.61
CA TRP A 225 -18.19 -5.52 6.99
C TRP A 225 -17.79 -4.33 7.88
N SER A 226 -16.92 -3.44 7.40
CA SER A 226 -16.60 -2.18 8.08
C SER A 226 -17.84 -1.33 8.35
N ILE A 227 -18.78 -1.25 7.40
CA ILE A 227 -20.05 -0.55 7.60
C ILE A 227 -20.90 -1.25 8.66
N SER A 228 -21.00 -2.58 8.62
CA SER A 228 -21.75 -3.37 9.61
C SER A 228 -21.21 -3.19 11.03
N ILE A 229 -19.88 -3.14 11.18
CA ILE A 229 -19.23 -2.86 12.46
C ILE A 229 -19.55 -1.44 12.93
N LEU A 230 -19.54 -0.43 12.06
CA LEU A 230 -19.94 0.93 12.47
C LEU A 230 -21.42 1.04 12.89
N ASN A 231 -22.29 0.24 12.27
CA ASN A 231 -23.71 0.22 12.64
C ASN A 231 -23.94 -0.45 14.01
N ARG A 232 -23.10 -1.43 14.37
CA ARG A 232 -23.09 -2.06 15.69
C ARG A 232 -22.24 -1.20 16.62
N LYS A 233 -22.88 -0.37 17.47
CA LYS A 233 -22.20 0.57 18.40
C LYS A 233 -20.78 0.12 18.80
N LEU A 234 -19.79 0.89 18.38
CA LEU A 234 -18.39 0.69 18.79
C LEU A 234 -18.29 0.80 20.31
N GLN A 235 -17.38 0.03 20.91
CA GLN A 235 -17.06 0.12 22.33
C GLN A 235 -16.07 1.27 22.52
N ILE A 236 -16.59 2.51 22.45
CA ILE A 236 -15.85 3.75 22.71
C ILE A 236 -16.02 4.10 24.18
#